data_AF-A0A4S4EPU1-F1
#
_entry.id   AF-A0A4S4EPU1-F1
#
_cell.length_a   1.000
_cell.length_b   1.000
_cell.length_c   1.000
_cell.angle_alpha   90.00
_cell.angle_beta   90.00
_cell.angle_gamma   90.00
#
_symmetry.space_group_name_H-M   'P 1'
#
loop_
_entity.id
_entity.type
_entity.pdbx_description
1 polymer ?
#
loop_
_entity_poly.entity_id
_entity_poly.type
_entity_poly.pdbx_seq_one_letter_code
_entity_poly.pdbx_strand_id
1 'polypeptide(L)'
;MVHLLFTTTLFIASLPLLAHTYPNHVKACRSYCGNITLDYPFALQPGCGHPGFRDLLFCINDVLMFHIPSGSYRVLNIDYAYQSLTLHDPYMSTCDSIVLGGRGNGFAVEHWRASYLTPASDNVFMLIGCSAESPLFQGFPGKHLPCQNVSGLGCEEYLGCPAWDVIGPKRVGTVYGSGPPECCAVGFDAIRAVNLTRLECQGYSSAYNVAPVRISGPDGWSYGIRVRSCNALIILSTNMASSGHNSRVLDLYDCLDDIQSKLKASHTAVMIMF
;
A
#
# COMPACT_ATOMS: atom_id res chain seq x y z
N MET A 1 -21.51 -46.32 63.18
CA MET A 1 -20.47 -45.57 62.43
C MET A 1 -20.58 -45.74 60.90
N VAL A 2 -21.80 -45.85 60.35
CA VAL A 2 -22.03 -46.00 58.89
C VAL A 2 -23.10 -45.02 58.37
N HIS A 3 -23.99 -44.51 59.25
CA HIS A 3 -25.00 -43.51 58.88
C HIS A 3 -24.48 -42.08 58.75
N LEU A 4 -23.30 -41.75 59.29
CA LEU A 4 -22.74 -40.39 59.24
C LEU A 4 -21.98 -40.07 57.94
N LEU A 5 -21.75 -41.08 57.08
CA LEU A 5 -21.03 -40.92 55.81
C LEU A 5 -21.96 -40.74 54.60
N PHE A 6 -23.26 -40.97 54.76
CA PHE A 6 -24.23 -40.90 53.66
C PHE A 6 -24.90 -39.52 53.53
N THR A 7 -24.81 -38.68 54.57
CA THR A 7 -25.40 -37.33 54.57
C THR A 7 -24.44 -36.25 54.06
N THR A 8 -23.13 -36.53 54.02
CA THR A 8 -22.12 -35.59 53.49
C THR A 8 -21.93 -35.70 51.97
N THR A 9 -22.38 -36.79 51.33
CA THR A 9 -22.30 -36.97 49.87
C THR A 9 -23.47 -36.35 49.11
N LEU A 10 -24.60 -36.05 49.76
CA LEU A 10 -25.79 -35.49 49.09
C LEU A 10 -25.84 -33.95 49.05
N PHE A 11 -24.97 -33.26 49.79
CA PHE A 11 -24.95 -31.78 49.85
C PHE A 11 -24.01 -31.11 48.84
N ILE A 12 -23.24 -31.89 48.07
CA ILE A 12 -22.35 -31.38 47.01
C ILE A 12 -23.07 -31.37 45.63
N ALA A 13 -24.24 -32.01 45.52
CA ALA A 13 -24.98 -32.13 44.27
C ALA A 13 -25.91 -30.94 43.95
N SER A 14 -25.89 -29.87 44.74
CA SER A 14 -26.72 -28.68 44.50
C SER A 14 -25.92 -27.38 44.63
N LEU A 15 -24.76 -27.30 43.97
CA LEU A 15 -24.30 -25.99 43.50
C LEU A 15 -25.07 -25.71 42.20
N PRO A 16 -25.94 -24.69 42.14
CA PRO A 16 -26.44 -24.25 40.86
C PRO A 16 -25.22 -23.78 40.07
N LEU A 17 -24.91 -24.48 38.97
CA LEU A 17 -23.99 -23.97 37.97
C LEU A 17 -24.63 -22.67 37.47
N LEU A 18 -24.18 -21.54 38.02
CA LEU A 18 -24.37 -20.23 37.44
C LEU A 18 -23.63 -20.27 36.10
N ALA A 19 -24.29 -20.84 35.10
CA ALA A 19 -23.99 -20.61 33.71
C ALA A 19 -24.15 -19.11 33.51
N HIS A 20 -23.05 -18.39 33.73
CA HIS A 20 -22.90 -17.06 33.18
C HIS A 20 -22.95 -17.29 31.67
N THR A 21 -24.15 -17.17 31.11
CA THR A 21 -24.32 -16.79 29.72
C THR A 21 -23.71 -15.41 29.62
N TYR A 22 -22.38 -15.35 29.51
CA TYR A 22 -21.74 -14.22 28.90
C TYR A 22 -22.46 -14.08 27.56
N PRO A 23 -23.11 -12.94 27.29
CA PRO A 23 -23.61 -12.72 25.95
C PRO A 23 -22.37 -12.84 25.07
N ASN A 24 -22.32 -13.92 24.27
CA ASN A 24 -21.46 -13.98 23.11
C ASN A 24 -21.99 -12.88 22.20
N HIS A 25 -21.61 -11.64 22.49
CA HIS A 25 -21.66 -10.55 21.54
C HIS A 25 -20.71 -11.02 20.44
N VAL A 26 -21.27 -11.74 19.46
CA VAL A 26 -20.68 -11.86 18.14
C VAL A 26 -20.57 -10.40 17.70
N LYS A 27 -19.38 -9.83 17.86
CA LYS A 27 -19.13 -8.45 17.45
C LYS A 27 -19.38 -8.44 15.96
N ALA A 28 -20.51 -7.87 15.55
CA ALA A 28 -20.82 -7.69 14.15
C ALA A 28 -19.71 -6.82 13.56
N CYS A 29 -18.92 -7.41 12.66
CA CYS A 29 -17.84 -6.71 11.99
C CYS A 29 -18.44 -5.64 11.08
N ARG A 30 -18.02 -4.39 11.25
CA ARG A 30 -18.40 -3.31 10.33
C ARG A 30 -17.86 -3.62 8.92
N SER A 31 -18.77 -3.75 7.95
CA SER A 31 -18.47 -4.16 6.57
C SER A 31 -18.49 -3.02 5.55
N TYR A 32 -18.54 -1.76 5.98
CA TYR A 32 -18.48 -0.60 5.09
C TYR A 32 -18.03 0.69 5.80
N CYS A 33 -17.49 1.63 5.04
CA CYS A 33 -17.21 3.00 5.47
C CYS A 33 -17.56 3.96 4.32
N GLY A 34 -18.56 4.82 4.51
CA GLY A 34 -19.14 5.61 3.42
C GLY A 34 -19.60 4.69 2.28
N ASN A 35 -19.02 4.87 1.09
CA ASN A 35 -19.33 4.09 -0.11
C ASN A 35 -18.37 2.91 -0.36
N ILE A 36 -17.43 2.64 0.55
CA ILE A 36 -16.45 1.56 0.38
C ILE A 36 -16.88 0.36 1.23
N THR A 37 -17.07 -0.80 0.60
CA THR A 37 -17.29 -2.07 1.30
C THR A 37 -15.97 -2.60 1.86
N LEU A 38 -16.06 -3.28 3.00
CA LEU A 38 -14.94 -3.83 3.74
C LEU A 38 -15.16 -5.32 3.95
N ASP A 39 -14.62 -6.09 3.02
CA ASP A 39 -14.51 -7.53 3.07
C ASP A 39 -13.11 -7.97 3.51
N TYR A 40 -13.02 -9.24 3.93
CA TYR A 40 -11.76 -9.90 4.25
C TYR A 40 -10.75 -9.75 3.09
N PRO A 41 -9.48 -9.38 3.33
CA PRO A 41 -8.77 -9.42 4.60
C PRO A 41 -8.84 -8.15 5.45
N PHE A 42 -9.49 -7.11 4.96
CA PHE A 42 -9.54 -5.81 5.62
C PHE A 42 -10.62 -5.76 6.68
N ALA A 43 -10.40 -4.95 7.71
CA ALA A 43 -11.38 -4.69 8.75
C ALA A 43 -11.08 -3.37 9.48
N LEU A 44 -12.11 -2.81 10.11
CA LEU A 44 -12.01 -1.62 10.96
C LEU A 44 -11.95 -1.94 12.45
N GLN A 45 -12.39 -3.13 12.84
CA GLN A 45 -12.61 -3.48 14.23
C GLN A 45 -11.68 -4.62 14.67
N PRO A 46 -11.10 -4.52 15.89
CA PRO A 46 -10.32 -5.61 16.45
C PRO A 46 -11.14 -6.91 16.54
N GLY A 47 -10.55 -8.02 16.10
CA GLY A 47 -11.20 -9.33 16.04
C GLY A 47 -11.87 -9.64 14.69
N CYS A 48 -11.82 -8.71 13.74
CA CYS A 48 -12.30 -8.88 12.37
C CYS A 48 -11.13 -8.81 11.37
N GLY A 49 -11.28 -9.43 10.21
CA GLY A 49 -10.25 -9.40 9.15
C GLY A 49 -9.01 -10.25 9.47
N HIS A 50 -7.96 -10.10 8.66
CA HIS A 50 -6.72 -10.84 8.83
C HIS A 50 -5.76 -10.08 9.77
N PRO A 51 -5.08 -10.75 10.73
CA PRO A 51 -4.21 -10.09 11.71
C PRO A 51 -3.08 -9.25 11.11
N GLY A 52 -2.57 -9.61 9.93
CA GLY A 52 -1.56 -8.82 9.21
C GLY A 52 -2.06 -7.45 8.72
N PHE A 53 -3.38 -7.28 8.60
CA PHE A 53 -4.03 -6.04 8.15
C PHE A 53 -4.68 -5.26 9.31
N ARG A 54 -4.40 -5.65 10.55
CA ARG A 54 -4.88 -4.93 11.74
C ARG A 54 -4.34 -3.50 11.76
N ASP A 55 -5.13 -2.59 12.33
CA ASP A 55 -4.74 -1.20 12.60
C ASP A 55 -4.19 -0.47 11.37
N LEU A 56 -4.71 -0.80 10.18
CA LEU A 56 -4.39 -0.15 8.91
C LEU A 56 -5.47 0.83 8.47
N LEU A 57 -6.74 0.42 8.62
CA LEU A 57 -7.88 1.14 8.10
C LEU A 57 -8.70 1.76 9.23
N PHE A 58 -9.04 3.03 9.04
CA PHE A 58 -9.83 3.82 9.99
C PHE A 58 -10.95 4.53 9.24
N CYS A 59 -12.16 4.52 9.79
CA CYS A 59 -13.29 5.22 9.22
C CYS A 59 -13.54 6.51 10.01
N ILE A 60 -13.35 7.67 9.39
CA ILE A 60 -13.52 8.98 10.02
C ILE A 60 -14.50 9.79 9.19
N ASN A 61 -15.67 10.14 9.75
CA ASN A 61 -16.72 10.88 9.06
C ASN A 61 -17.09 10.27 7.70
N ASP A 62 -17.28 8.94 7.66
CA ASP A 62 -17.56 8.15 6.46
C ASP A 62 -16.48 8.21 5.36
N VAL A 63 -15.28 8.69 5.71
CA VAL A 63 -14.09 8.62 4.86
C VAL A 63 -13.17 7.51 5.38
N LEU A 64 -12.88 6.55 4.49
CA LEU A 64 -11.94 5.47 4.79
C LEU A 64 -10.51 5.97 4.63
N MET A 65 -9.73 5.86 5.70
CA MET A 65 -8.35 6.28 5.79
C MET A 65 -7.45 5.07 5.97
N PHE A 66 -6.34 5.04 5.27
CA PHE A 66 -5.24 4.08 5.41
C PHE A 66 -4.08 4.78 6.13
N HIS A 67 -3.66 4.23 7.26
CA HIS A 67 -2.61 4.82 8.09
C HIS A 67 -1.43 3.86 8.26
N ILE A 68 -0.24 4.36 7.94
CA ILE A 68 1.05 3.70 8.16
C ILE A 68 2.06 4.75 8.64
N PRO A 69 3.23 4.36 9.17
CA PRO A 69 4.21 5.33 9.68
C PRO A 69 4.65 6.41 8.68
N SER A 70 4.60 6.14 7.37
CA SER A 70 4.91 7.15 6.35
C SER A 70 3.82 8.21 6.17
N GLY A 71 2.56 7.93 6.53
CA GLY A 71 1.50 8.91 6.39
C GLY A 71 0.08 8.37 6.57
N SER A 72 -0.88 9.28 6.41
CA SER A 72 -2.31 8.96 6.38
C SER A 72 -2.85 9.28 4.99
N TYR A 73 -3.42 8.28 4.35
CA TYR A 73 -3.86 8.33 2.96
C TYR A 73 -5.35 8.06 2.90
N ARG A 74 -6.07 8.77 2.03
CA ARG A 74 -7.47 8.46 1.80
C ARG A 74 -7.57 7.23 0.90
N VAL A 75 -8.39 6.26 1.27
CA VAL A 75 -8.69 5.12 0.39
C VAL A 75 -9.74 5.59 -0.63
N LEU A 76 -9.38 5.53 -1.91
CA LEU A 76 -10.28 5.86 -3.02
C LEU A 76 -11.13 4.64 -3.41
N ASN A 77 -10.52 3.46 -3.46
CA ASN A 77 -11.19 2.22 -3.82
C ASN A 77 -10.44 1.01 -3.24
N ILE A 78 -11.18 -0.08 -3.00
CA ILE A 78 -10.63 -1.41 -2.72
C ILE A 78 -11.14 -2.34 -3.82
N ASP A 79 -10.22 -2.86 -4.62
CA ASP A 79 -10.50 -3.85 -5.64
C ASP A 79 -10.20 -5.24 -5.10
N TYR A 80 -11.25 -5.97 -4.75
CA TYR A 80 -11.14 -7.33 -4.23
C TYR A 80 -10.78 -8.36 -5.30
N ALA A 81 -11.06 -8.08 -6.58
CA ALA A 81 -10.72 -8.98 -7.67
C ALA A 81 -9.22 -8.95 -7.94
N TYR A 82 -8.63 -7.75 -7.94
CA TYR A 82 -7.18 -7.54 -8.14
C TYR A 82 -6.39 -7.41 -6.83
N GLN A 83 -7.05 -7.64 -5.69
CA GLN A 83 -6.49 -7.55 -4.35
C GLN A 83 -5.67 -6.27 -4.15
N SER A 84 -6.26 -5.11 -4.44
CA SER A 84 -5.54 -3.84 -4.42
C SER A 84 -6.34 -2.72 -3.76
N LEU A 85 -5.64 -1.78 -3.14
CA LEU A 85 -6.19 -0.52 -2.67
C LEU A 85 -5.63 0.60 -3.52
N THR A 86 -6.47 1.58 -3.84
CA THR A 86 -6.01 2.84 -4.44
C THR A 86 -6.04 3.93 -3.37
N LEU A 87 -4.89 4.56 -3.14
CA LEU A 87 -4.69 5.55 -2.09
C LEU A 87 -4.47 6.94 -2.69
N HIS A 88 -4.94 7.97 -1.99
CA HIS A 88 -4.68 9.36 -2.28
C HIS A 88 -3.89 10.00 -1.13
N ASP A 89 -2.72 10.53 -1.44
CA ASP A 89 -1.92 11.33 -0.51
C ASP A 89 -2.26 12.82 -0.68
N PRO A 90 -2.74 13.53 0.36
CA PRO A 90 -3.01 14.97 0.27
C PRO A 90 -1.75 15.83 0.04
N TYR A 91 -0.55 15.27 0.24
CA TYR A 91 0.72 15.96 0.04
C TYR A 91 1.44 15.58 -1.26
N MET A 92 0.81 14.78 -2.13
CA MET A 92 1.33 14.55 -3.48
C MET A 92 0.86 15.64 -4.45
N SER A 93 1.66 15.90 -5.46
CA SER A 93 1.31 16.77 -6.59
C SER A 93 0.50 16.01 -7.64
N THR A 94 -0.33 16.72 -8.39
CA THR A 94 -1.14 16.23 -9.52
C THR A 94 -1.02 17.20 -10.71
N CYS A 95 -1.70 16.92 -11.83
CA CYS A 95 -1.68 17.82 -12.97
C CYS A 95 -2.30 19.21 -12.69
N ASP A 96 -3.21 19.28 -11.72
CA ASP A 96 -3.92 20.52 -11.36
C ASP A 96 -3.33 21.22 -10.13
N SER A 97 -2.43 20.55 -9.39
CA SER A 97 -1.88 21.10 -8.14
C SER A 97 -0.46 20.63 -7.87
N ILE A 98 0.43 21.57 -7.56
CA ILE A 98 1.81 21.27 -7.15
C ILE A 98 1.98 21.54 -5.66
N VAL A 99 2.54 20.54 -4.96
CA VAL A 99 2.86 20.58 -3.53
C VAL A 99 4.38 20.39 -3.36
N LEU A 100 5.06 21.44 -2.91
CA LEU A 100 6.51 21.48 -2.67
C LEU A 100 6.86 21.82 -1.22
N GLY A 101 8.16 21.75 -0.91
CA GLY A 101 8.72 22.18 0.37
C GLY A 101 8.77 21.07 1.43
N GLY A 102 8.84 19.80 1.02
CA GLY A 102 9.00 18.66 1.93
C GLY A 102 7.81 18.46 2.88
N ARG A 103 6.61 18.91 2.49
CA ARG A 103 5.41 18.82 3.32
C ARG A 103 4.89 17.39 3.50
N GLY A 104 5.21 16.51 2.55
CA GLY A 104 4.92 15.08 2.62
C GLY A 104 6.15 14.25 2.94
N ASN A 105 5.96 13.08 3.56
CA ASN A 105 7.06 12.13 3.79
C ASN A 105 7.27 11.17 2.61
N GLY A 106 6.30 11.11 1.67
CA GLY A 106 6.24 10.12 0.61
C GLY A 106 5.37 8.92 1.00
N PHE A 107 5.65 7.77 0.40
CA PHE A 107 4.96 6.51 0.64
C PHE A 107 5.96 5.37 0.82
N ALA A 108 5.97 4.79 2.01
CA ALA A 108 6.84 3.67 2.35
C ALA A 108 6.12 2.70 3.28
N VAL A 109 5.94 1.46 2.82
CA VAL A 109 5.39 0.37 3.62
C VAL A 109 6.45 -0.14 4.59
N GLU A 110 6.03 -0.47 5.80
CA GLU A 110 6.92 -1.04 6.83
C GLU A 110 7.47 -2.39 6.39
N HIS A 111 8.72 -2.67 6.73
CA HIS A 111 9.40 -3.90 6.32
C HIS A 111 8.63 -5.17 6.72
N TRP A 112 8.02 -5.19 7.92
CA TRP A 112 7.26 -6.33 8.41
C TRP A 112 5.89 -6.52 7.72
N ARG A 113 5.33 -5.45 7.12
CA ARG A 113 4.11 -5.51 6.30
C ARG A 113 4.42 -5.70 4.82
N ALA A 114 5.67 -5.60 4.38
CA ALA A 114 6.05 -5.70 2.98
C ALA A 114 5.80 -7.08 2.34
N SER A 115 5.50 -8.10 3.16
CA SER A 115 5.03 -9.43 2.74
C SER A 115 3.52 -9.50 2.49
N TYR A 116 2.76 -8.51 2.95
CA TYR A 116 1.30 -8.45 2.88
C TYR A 116 0.79 -7.26 2.07
N LEU A 117 1.60 -6.21 1.98
CA LEU A 117 1.29 -4.96 1.32
C LEU A 117 2.48 -4.56 0.45
N THR A 118 2.23 -4.40 -0.84
CA THR A 118 3.23 -3.97 -1.80
C THR A 118 2.67 -2.91 -2.72
N PRO A 119 3.33 -1.76 -2.91
CA PRO A 119 3.02 -0.90 -4.03
C PRO A 119 3.01 -1.70 -5.32
N ALA A 120 1.97 -1.50 -6.13
CA ALA A 120 1.89 -2.13 -7.44
C ALA A 120 3.07 -1.67 -8.32
N SER A 121 3.58 -2.58 -9.15
CA SER A 121 4.74 -2.34 -10.02
C SER A 121 4.46 -1.31 -11.12
N ASP A 122 3.20 -1.05 -11.44
CA ASP A 122 2.79 -0.05 -12.43
C ASP A 122 2.54 1.34 -11.85
N ASN A 123 2.78 1.54 -10.55
CA ASN A 123 2.91 2.89 -10.03
C ASN A 123 4.19 3.52 -10.60
N VAL A 124 4.02 4.71 -11.15
CA VAL A 124 5.13 5.58 -11.55
C VAL A 124 5.17 6.75 -10.58
N PHE A 125 6.35 6.98 -10.02
CA PHE A 125 6.61 8.08 -9.11
C PHE A 125 7.42 9.15 -9.83
N MET A 126 6.96 10.39 -9.77
CA MET A 126 7.66 11.54 -10.32
C MET A 126 8.19 12.35 -9.15
N LEU A 127 9.50 12.29 -8.93
CA LEU A 127 10.19 13.00 -7.85
C LEU A 127 10.56 14.40 -8.33
N ILE A 128 10.27 15.41 -7.51
CA ILE A 128 10.33 16.82 -7.91
C ILE A 128 11.38 17.56 -7.08
N GLY A 129 12.28 18.28 -7.75
CA GLY A 129 13.25 19.18 -7.13
C GLY A 129 14.22 18.47 -6.20
N CYS A 130 14.80 17.34 -6.64
CA CYS A 130 15.77 16.58 -5.85
C CYS A 130 17.17 17.23 -5.88
N SER A 131 17.90 17.17 -4.76
CA SER A 131 19.27 17.68 -4.67
C SER A 131 20.23 16.88 -5.55
N ALA A 132 21.35 17.50 -5.95
CA ALA A 132 22.42 16.82 -6.70
C ALA A 132 23.06 15.69 -5.86
N GLU A 133 23.01 15.85 -4.54
CA GLU A 133 23.49 14.91 -3.54
C GLU A 133 22.48 13.80 -3.21
N SER A 134 21.33 13.79 -3.87
CA SER A 134 20.34 12.74 -3.66
C SER A 134 20.93 11.35 -3.95
N PRO A 135 20.64 10.33 -3.12
CA PRO A 135 20.96 8.94 -3.41
C PRO A 135 20.41 8.46 -4.77
N LEU A 136 19.41 9.15 -5.30
CA LEU A 136 18.85 8.93 -6.63
C LEU A 136 19.87 9.12 -7.76
N PHE A 137 20.90 9.95 -7.54
CA PHE A 137 21.93 10.27 -8.54
C PHE A 137 23.32 9.73 -8.20
N GLN A 138 23.53 9.26 -6.97
CA GLN A 138 24.87 8.93 -6.46
C GLN A 138 25.32 7.46 -6.65
N GLY A 139 24.48 6.54 -7.15
CA GLY A 139 24.72 5.11 -6.87
C GLY A 139 24.28 4.05 -7.87
N PHE A 140 24.13 4.33 -9.16
CA PHE A 140 23.88 3.25 -10.14
C PHE A 140 25.19 2.69 -10.71
N PRO A 141 25.61 1.46 -10.34
CA PRO A 141 26.76 0.81 -10.96
C PRO A 141 26.40 0.53 -12.43
N GLY A 142 26.88 1.39 -13.32
CA GLY A 142 26.57 1.34 -14.76
C GLY A 142 25.76 2.53 -15.28
N LYS A 143 26.17 3.78 -14.97
CA LYS A 143 25.98 5.00 -15.80
C LYS A 143 24.59 5.38 -16.33
N HIS A 144 23.50 4.74 -15.93
CA HIS A 144 22.15 5.14 -16.33
C HIS A 144 21.41 5.75 -15.13
N LEU A 145 21.02 7.02 -15.27
CA LEU A 145 20.07 7.68 -14.38
C LEU A 145 18.79 6.83 -14.35
N PRO A 146 18.17 6.56 -13.19
CA PRO A 146 16.93 5.77 -13.13
C PRO A 146 15.74 6.52 -13.73
N CYS A 147 15.90 7.83 -13.96
CA CYS A 147 14.88 8.71 -14.50
C CYS A 147 14.57 8.32 -15.94
N GLN A 148 13.40 7.71 -16.15
CA GLN A 148 12.93 7.32 -17.46
C GLN A 148 11.41 7.44 -17.53
N ASN A 149 10.88 7.58 -18.74
CA ASN A 149 9.45 7.45 -18.94
C ASN A 149 9.06 5.98 -18.74
N VAL A 150 8.08 5.73 -17.88
CA VAL A 150 7.61 4.37 -17.55
C VAL A 150 6.16 4.25 -18.03
N SER A 151 5.93 3.39 -19.02
CA SER A 151 4.58 3.11 -19.54
C SER A 151 3.83 4.36 -20.06
N GLY A 152 4.53 5.36 -20.60
CA GLY A 152 3.93 6.62 -21.07
C GLY A 152 3.65 7.63 -19.96
N LEU A 153 4.11 7.36 -18.74
CA LEU A 153 4.10 8.27 -17.60
C LEU A 153 5.53 8.79 -17.41
N GLY A 154 5.74 10.06 -17.71
CA GLY A 154 7.06 10.68 -17.73
C GLY A 154 7.05 12.12 -17.25
N CYS A 155 8.24 12.61 -16.89
CA CYS A 155 8.40 14.00 -16.49
C CYS A 155 8.17 14.98 -17.64
N GLU A 156 8.43 14.58 -18.89
CA GLU A 156 8.22 15.44 -20.05
C GLU A 156 6.74 15.84 -20.17
N GLU A 157 5.85 14.85 -20.11
CA GLU A 157 4.41 15.09 -20.14
C GLU A 157 3.93 15.77 -18.85
N TYR A 158 4.42 15.32 -17.69
CA TYR A 158 4.00 15.87 -16.39
C TYR A 158 4.35 17.35 -16.21
N LEU A 159 5.49 17.80 -16.72
CA LEU A 159 5.88 19.21 -16.71
C LEU A 159 5.03 20.08 -17.65
N GLY A 160 4.25 19.46 -18.55
CA GLY A 160 3.26 20.14 -19.39
C GLY A 160 1.90 20.40 -18.71
N CYS A 161 1.74 19.99 -17.46
CA CYS A 161 0.50 20.18 -16.71
C CYS A 161 0.21 21.65 -16.35
N PRO A 162 -1.08 22.07 -16.31
CA PRO A 162 -1.48 23.45 -15.99
C PRO A 162 -0.94 23.96 -14.64
N ALA A 163 -0.74 23.08 -13.67
CA ALA A 163 -0.23 23.47 -12.36
C ALA A 163 1.20 24.06 -12.40
N TRP A 164 2.00 23.72 -13.42
CA TRP A 164 3.33 24.28 -13.62
C TRP A 164 3.30 25.70 -14.18
N ASP A 165 2.26 26.08 -14.92
CA ASP A 165 2.10 27.43 -15.46
C ASP A 165 1.94 28.48 -14.34
N VAL A 166 1.29 28.10 -13.24
CA VAL A 166 1.02 28.97 -12.08
C VAL A 166 2.29 29.19 -11.25
N ILE A 167 3.15 28.17 -11.16
CA ILE A 167 4.46 28.27 -10.49
C ILE A 167 5.45 29.05 -11.35
N GLY A 168 5.14 29.19 -12.65
CA GLY A 168 5.82 30.04 -13.60
C GLY A 168 7.04 29.36 -14.21
N PRO A 169 7.27 29.53 -15.53
CA PRO A 169 8.50 29.06 -16.13
C PRO A 169 9.65 29.97 -15.65
N LYS A 170 10.75 29.37 -15.17
CA LYS A 170 12.08 29.96 -14.88
C LYS A 170 12.42 30.35 -13.43
N ARG A 171 12.35 29.40 -12.49
CA ARG A 171 13.33 29.35 -11.38
C ARG A 171 14.03 28.01 -11.17
N VAL A 172 13.86 27.04 -12.07
CA VAL A 172 14.51 25.73 -11.95
C VAL A 172 15.02 25.25 -13.33
N GLY A 173 15.97 26.00 -13.87
CA GLY A 173 16.92 25.66 -14.94
C GLY A 173 16.58 24.60 -16.01
N THR A 174 16.04 25.03 -17.15
CA THR A 174 16.36 24.39 -18.44
C THR A 174 17.68 24.94 -18.97
N VAL A 175 18.80 24.28 -18.66
CA VAL A 175 19.96 24.14 -19.59
C VAL A 175 20.68 22.86 -19.17
N TYR A 176 20.89 21.94 -20.10
CA TYR A 176 21.91 20.90 -19.99
C TYR A 176 23.24 21.54 -19.53
N GLY A 177 23.54 21.47 -18.24
CA GLY A 177 24.66 22.20 -17.66
C GLY A 177 24.82 21.92 -16.17
N SER A 178 25.31 20.73 -15.82
CA SER A 178 25.85 20.30 -14.51
C SER A 178 24.92 20.06 -13.31
N GLY A 179 23.58 20.20 -13.42
CA GLY A 179 22.64 19.94 -12.32
C GLY A 179 21.73 18.71 -12.53
N PRO A 180 21.10 18.17 -11.46
CA PRO A 180 20.07 17.13 -11.57
C PRO A 180 18.82 17.64 -12.29
N PRO A 181 18.04 16.76 -12.95
CA PRO A 181 16.79 17.16 -13.60
C PRO A 181 15.76 17.66 -12.57
N GLU A 182 14.89 18.59 -13.00
CA GLU A 182 13.82 19.16 -12.16
C GLU A 182 12.80 18.09 -11.72
N CYS A 183 12.54 17.13 -12.60
CA CYS A 183 11.67 15.99 -12.34
C CYS A 183 12.39 14.69 -12.73
N CYS A 184 12.24 13.65 -11.92
CA CYS A 184 12.72 12.31 -12.20
C CYS A 184 11.57 11.30 -12.07
N ALA A 185 11.16 10.72 -13.19
CA ALA A 185 10.14 9.67 -13.24
C ALA A 185 10.80 8.30 -13.06
N VAL A 186 10.29 7.50 -12.13
CA VAL A 186 10.82 6.19 -11.79
C VAL A 186 9.69 5.21 -11.54
N GLY A 187 9.87 3.96 -11.98
CA GLY A 187 9.01 2.86 -11.58
C GLY A 187 9.27 2.47 -10.13
N PHE A 188 8.27 1.89 -9.46
CA PHE A 188 8.41 1.46 -8.08
C PHE A 188 9.61 0.53 -7.87
N ASP A 189 9.88 -0.40 -8.80
CA ASP A 189 10.94 -1.41 -8.66
C ASP A 189 12.35 -0.81 -8.53
N ALA A 190 12.56 0.40 -9.06
CA ALA A 190 13.84 1.09 -9.02
C ALA A 190 14.14 1.71 -7.63
N ILE A 191 13.12 2.31 -6.99
CA ILE A 191 13.29 3.04 -5.72
C ILE A 191 12.84 2.25 -4.49
N ARG A 192 11.92 1.29 -4.66
CA ARG A 192 11.31 0.41 -3.63
C ARG A 192 10.58 1.10 -2.47
N ALA A 193 10.76 2.41 -2.29
CA ALA A 193 10.05 3.27 -1.36
C ALA A 193 10.23 4.74 -1.76
N VAL A 194 9.19 5.56 -1.55
CA VAL A 194 9.29 7.01 -1.70
C VAL A 194 9.47 7.61 -0.31
N ASN A 195 10.69 8.05 0.01
CA ASN A 195 10.97 8.78 1.24
C ASN A 195 11.62 10.11 0.85
N LEU A 196 10.85 11.20 0.87
CA LEU A 196 11.30 12.48 0.32
C LEU A 196 12.51 13.04 1.07
N THR A 197 12.56 12.88 2.39
CA THR A 197 13.69 13.31 3.21
C THR A 197 14.96 12.56 2.83
N ARG A 198 14.87 11.23 2.68
CA ARG A 198 16.02 10.39 2.30
C ARG A 198 16.46 10.63 0.85
N LEU A 199 15.50 10.91 -0.04
CA LEU A 199 15.75 11.20 -1.44
C LEU A 199 16.13 12.67 -1.67
N GLU A 200 16.08 13.52 -0.64
CA GLU A 200 16.36 14.95 -0.73
C GLU A 200 15.55 15.67 -1.82
N CYS A 201 14.26 15.32 -1.94
CA CYS A 201 13.33 15.90 -2.93
C CYS A 201 12.32 16.82 -2.26
N GLN A 202 11.92 17.89 -2.96
CA GLN A 202 10.97 18.88 -2.43
C GLN A 202 9.52 18.40 -2.47
N GLY A 203 9.19 17.49 -3.38
CA GLY A 203 7.85 16.96 -3.57
C GLY A 203 7.86 15.70 -4.43
N TYR A 204 6.69 15.11 -4.61
CA TYR A 204 6.50 14.02 -5.56
C TYR A 204 5.07 13.99 -6.10
N SER A 205 4.90 13.28 -7.21
CA SER A 205 3.62 12.84 -7.73
C SER A 205 3.63 11.32 -7.92
N SER A 206 2.46 10.70 -8.00
CA SER A 206 2.29 9.30 -8.34
C SER A 206 1.11 9.11 -9.28
N ALA A 207 1.32 8.35 -10.34
CA ALA A 207 0.31 8.03 -11.33
C ALA A 207 0.42 6.58 -11.80
N TYR A 208 -0.68 6.09 -12.35
CA TYR A 208 -0.79 4.77 -12.98
C TYR A 208 -1.78 4.83 -14.15
N ASN A 209 -1.74 3.83 -15.03
CA ASN A 209 -2.64 3.73 -16.17
C ASN A 209 -3.71 2.65 -15.93
N VAL A 210 -4.97 2.97 -16.23
CA VAL A 210 -6.09 2.02 -16.17
C VAL A 210 -6.47 1.60 -17.58
N ALA A 211 -5.86 0.51 -18.07
CA ALA A 211 -6.04 -0.07 -19.41
C ALA A 211 -5.70 0.87 -20.59
N PRO A 212 -5.37 0.35 -21.79
CA PRO A 212 -4.80 1.16 -22.86
C PRO A 212 -5.90 1.84 -23.67
N VAL A 213 -6.64 2.76 -23.06
CA VAL A 213 -7.49 3.70 -23.81
C VAL A 213 -6.70 4.99 -23.93
N ARG A 214 -6.06 5.14 -25.11
CA ARG A 214 -5.34 6.32 -25.60
C ARG A 214 -5.10 7.40 -24.53
N ILE A 215 -3.91 7.38 -23.94
CA ILE A 215 -3.48 8.31 -22.90
C ILE A 215 -3.56 9.74 -23.47
N SER A 216 -4.52 10.53 -23.03
CA SER A 216 -4.76 11.91 -23.46
C SER A 216 -3.75 12.91 -22.89
N GLY A 217 -2.53 12.47 -22.60
CA GLY A 217 -1.56 13.24 -21.81
C GLY A 217 -1.84 13.17 -20.31
N PRO A 218 -1.19 14.03 -19.52
CA PRO A 218 -1.18 13.94 -18.06
C PRO A 218 -2.52 14.26 -17.39
N ASP A 219 -3.39 15.01 -18.06
CA ASP A 219 -4.79 15.26 -17.61
C ASP A 219 -5.62 13.97 -17.57
N GLY A 220 -5.25 12.97 -18.37
CA GLY A 220 -5.92 11.67 -18.44
C GLY A 220 -5.34 10.62 -17.50
N TRP A 221 -4.29 10.95 -16.75
CA TRP A 221 -3.64 9.99 -15.86
C TRP A 221 -4.47 9.75 -14.60
N SER A 222 -4.39 8.53 -14.08
CA SER A 222 -4.95 8.23 -12.76
C SER A 222 -3.91 8.55 -11.69
N TYR A 223 -4.14 9.63 -10.94
CA TYR A 223 -3.26 10.03 -9.84
C TYR A 223 -3.62 9.31 -8.55
N GLY A 224 -2.61 8.72 -7.91
CA GLY A 224 -2.75 7.96 -6.67
C GLY A 224 -1.73 6.84 -6.58
N ILE A 225 -1.78 6.11 -5.47
CA ILE A 225 -0.84 5.04 -5.16
C ILE A 225 -1.62 3.74 -5.05
N ARG A 226 -1.36 2.80 -5.96
CA ARG A 226 -1.97 1.46 -5.88
C ARG A 226 -1.13 0.55 -5.00
N VAL A 227 -1.76 -0.12 -4.04
CA VAL A 227 -1.11 -1.03 -3.12
C VAL A 227 -1.79 -2.39 -3.25
N ARG A 228 -1.06 -3.38 -3.72
CA ARG A 228 -1.50 -4.77 -3.69
C ARG A 228 -1.46 -5.30 -2.27
N SER A 229 -2.52 -5.99 -1.89
CA SER A 229 -2.61 -6.77 -0.67
C SER A 229 -2.38 -8.23 -1.01
N CYS A 230 -1.14 -8.69 -0.90
CA CYS A 230 -0.75 -10.04 -1.31
C CYS A 230 -0.41 -10.88 -0.08
N ASN A 231 -1.11 -11.97 0.17
CA ASN A 231 -0.64 -12.95 1.16
C ASN A 231 -0.98 -14.35 0.66
N ALA A 232 0.05 -15.14 0.34
CA ALA A 232 -0.11 -16.51 -0.13
C ALA A 232 -0.97 -17.37 0.83
N LEU A 233 -0.93 -17.10 2.15
CA LEU A 233 -1.74 -17.80 3.14
C LEU A 233 -3.22 -17.35 3.14
N ILE A 234 -3.50 -16.08 2.79
CA ILE A 234 -4.86 -15.55 2.63
C ILE A 234 -5.52 -16.11 1.38
N ILE A 235 -4.77 -16.23 0.28
CA ILE A 235 -5.30 -16.80 -0.96
C ILE A 235 -5.68 -18.28 -0.73
N LEU A 236 -4.90 -19.03 0.06
CA LEU A 236 -5.24 -20.40 0.43
C LEU A 236 -6.48 -20.51 1.33
N SER A 237 -6.73 -19.55 2.23
CA SER A 237 -7.92 -19.58 3.09
C SER A 237 -9.20 -19.10 2.41
N THR A 238 -9.12 -18.17 1.45
CA THR A 238 -10.28 -17.74 0.63
C THR A 238 -10.65 -18.77 -0.45
N ASN A 239 -9.70 -19.60 -0.90
CA ASN A 239 -9.95 -20.71 -1.83
C ASN A 239 -10.90 -21.79 -1.28
N MET A 240 -11.09 -21.88 0.04
CA MET A 240 -12.11 -22.79 0.62
C MET A 240 -13.54 -22.20 0.59
N ALA A 241 -13.71 -20.91 0.28
CA ALA A 241 -15.00 -20.22 0.34
C ALA A 241 -15.62 -19.88 -1.03
N SER A 242 -14.89 -20.04 -2.14
CA SER A 242 -15.39 -19.63 -3.46
C SER A 242 -15.04 -20.63 -4.56
N SER A 243 -15.99 -21.52 -4.87
CA SER A 243 -16.00 -22.33 -6.09
C SER A 243 -16.31 -21.41 -7.29
N GLY A 244 -15.33 -21.10 -8.12
CA GLY A 244 -15.58 -20.42 -9.40
C GLY A 244 -14.39 -19.71 -10.06
N HIS A 245 -13.91 -20.31 -11.15
CA HIS A 245 -13.17 -19.70 -12.28
C HIS A 245 -11.65 -19.47 -12.24
N ASN A 246 -11.05 -19.97 -13.33
CA ASN A 246 -9.66 -20.06 -13.80
C ASN A 246 -8.80 -18.77 -13.79
N SER A 247 -9.36 -17.60 -13.44
CA SER A 247 -8.59 -16.34 -13.35
C SER A 247 -7.82 -16.21 -12.04
N ARG A 248 -8.28 -16.91 -10.98
CA ARG A 248 -7.76 -16.80 -9.60
C ARG A 248 -6.44 -17.53 -9.34
N VAL A 249 -6.03 -18.38 -10.29
CA VAL A 249 -4.76 -19.12 -10.21
C VAL A 249 -3.60 -18.22 -10.63
N LEU A 250 -3.80 -17.32 -11.59
CA LEU A 250 -2.80 -16.33 -12.02
C LEU A 250 -2.43 -15.36 -10.89
N ASP A 251 -3.39 -14.93 -10.08
CA ASP A 251 -3.18 -14.03 -8.93
C ASP A 251 -2.30 -14.67 -7.84
N LEU A 252 -2.40 -16.00 -7.65
CA LEU A 252 -1.54 -16.75 -6.72
C LEU A 252 -0.10 -16.83 -7.24
N TYR A 253 0.09 -17.02 -8.55
CA TYR A 253 1.41 -17.04 -9.18
C TYR A 253 2.08 -15.67 -9.13
N ASP A 254 1.36 -14.58 -9.47
CA ASP A 254 1.89 -13.22 -9.36
C ASP A 254 2.26 -12.85 -7.91
N CYS A 255 1.48 -13.34 -6.93
CA CYS A 255 1.80 -13.17 -5.51
C CYS A 255 3.03 -13.98 -5.07
N LEU A 256 3.13 -15.23 -5.52
CA LEU A 256 4.26 -16.10 -5.24
C LEU A 256 5.53 -15.60 -5.92
N ASP A 257 5.45 -15.03 -7.12
CA ASP A 257 6.57 -14.46 -7.84
C ASP A 257 7.08 -13.16 -7.19
N ASP A 258 6.19 -12.29 -6.68
CA ASP A 258 6.59 -11.12 -5.88
C ASP A 258 7.28 -11.56 -4.57
N ILE A 259 6.74 -12.57 -3.88
CA ILE A 259 7.36 -13.14 -2.68
C ILE A 259 8.72 -13.83 -3.00
N GLN A 260 8.80 -14.62 -4.07
CA GLN A 260 10.01 -15.32 -4.47
C GLN A 260 11.10 -14.36 -4.97
N SER A 261 10.73 -13.28 -5.67
CA SER A 261 11.67 -12.25 -6.12
C SER A 261 12.27 -11.50 -4.92
N LYS A 262 11.48 -11.23 -3.88
CA LYS A 262 11.95 -10.63 -2.62
C LYS A 262 12.83 -11.58 -1.81
N LEU A 263 12.50 -12.88 -1.78
CA LEU A 263 13.36 -13.90 -1.15
C LEU A 263 14.71 -14.01 -1.88
N LYS A 264 14.71 -14.00 -3.22
CA LYS A 264 15.96 -13.97 -4.02
C LYS A 264 16.77 -12.70 -3.80
N ALA A 265 16.13 -11.54 -3.64
CA ALA A 265 16.82 -10.28 -3.33
C ALA A 265 17.37 -10.21 -1.89
N SER A 266 16.83 -11.02 -0.97
CA SER A 266 17.32 -11.15 0.40
C SER A 266 18.42 -12.21 0.55
N HIS A 267 18.61 -13.09 -0.44
CA HIS A 267 19.62 -14.14 -0.42
C HIS A 267 21.00 -13.62 -0.84
N THR A 268 21.55 -12.71 -0.04
CA THR A 268 22.94 -12.85 0.38
C THR A 268 22.91 -13.67 1.67
N ALA A 269 23.20 -14.97 1.54
CA ALA A 269 23.39 -15.95 2.62
C ALA A 269 22.15 -16.42 3.42
N VAL A 270 21.39 -17.38 2.87
CA VAL A 270 21.13 -18.64 3.59
C VAL A 270 21.18 -19.77 2.58
N MET A 271 22.37 -20.37 2.45
CA MET A 271 22.54 -21.67 1.83
C MET A 271 21.95 -22.71 2.80
N ILE A 272 20.70 -23.12 2.58
CA ILE A 272 20.18 -24.34 3.19
C ILE A 272 20.74 -25.50 2.38
N MET A 273 21.88 -26.02 2.82
CA MET A 273 22.28 -27.39 2.49
C MET A 273 21.40 -28.35 3.30
N PHE A 274 21.02 -29.43 2.62
CA PHE A 274 20.31 -30.60 3.15
C PHE A 274 20.90 -31.13 4.46
#